data_AF-A0A1F3NA45-F1
#
_entry.id   AF-A0A1F3NA45-F1
#
_cell.length_a   1.000
_cell.length_b   1.000
_cell.length_c   1.000
_cell.angle_alpha   90.00
_cell.angle_beta   90.00
_cell.angle_gamma   90.00
#
_symmetry.space_group_name_H-M   'P 1'
#
loop_
_entity.id
_entity.type
_entity.pdbx_description
1 polymer ?
#
loop_
_entity_poly.entity_id
_entity_poly.type
_entity_poly.pdbx_seq_one_letter_code
_entity_poly.pdbx_strand_id
1 'polypeptide(L)'
;MKDGKYQEPEKLPPQVNSGVTQYNAFVDPDEKYLIVPVNGRKDSFGGTDYYLVYRNPDDTWTEPVNMGNKINTVSGLEFSPYVSPDGKYFFFMSSRMPEKEKWPEELTFSLLEEMYNKPGNGNSSIYWVDSKFISEINPL
;
A
#
# COMPACT_ATOMS: atom_id res chain seq x y z
N MET A 1 -12.65 -3.94 -22.13
CA MET A 1 -13.80 -3.51 -22.96
C MET A 1 -13.56 -4.04 -24.36
N LYS A 2 -14.52 -4.74 -24.97
CA LYS A 2 -14.45 -5.18 -26.38
C LYS A 2 -15.64 -4.56 -27.11
N ASP A 3 -15.37 -3.90 -28.23
CA ASP A 3 -16.39 -3.24 -29.06
C ASP A 3 -17.31 -2.29 -28.27
N GLY A 4 -16.73 -1.48 -27.36
CA GLY A 4 -17.48 -0.53 -26.54
C GLY A 4 -18.29 -1.16 -25.39
N LYS A 5 -18.19 -2.48 -25.17
CA LYS A 5 -18.90 -3.18 -24.08
C LYS A 5 -17.94 -3.67 -23.01
N TYR A 6 -18.36 -3.53 -21.75
CA TYR A 6 -17.72 -4.23 -20.65
C TYR A 6 -17.89 -5.73 -20.84
N GLN A 7 -16.83 -6.47 -20.52
CA GLN A 7 -16.88 -7.93 -20.50
C GLN A 7 -17.29 -8.38 -19.09
N GLU A 8 -17.73 -9.63 -18.98
CA GLU A 8 -17.90 -10.27 -17.67
C GLU A 8 -16.59 -10.19 -16.88
N PRO A 9 -16.62 -9.74 -15.61
CA PRO A 9 -15.43 -9.65 -14.80
C PRO A 9 -14.91 -11.04 -14.44
N GLU A 10 -13.60 -11.21 -14.52
CA GLU A 10 -12.92 -12.42 -14.06
C GLU A 10 -12.41 -12.21 -12.63
N LYS A 11 -12.64 -13.20 -11.77
CA LYS A 11 -12.09 -13.18 -10.42
C LYS A 11 -10.63 -13.60 -10.47
N LEU A 12 -9.74 -12.69 -10.05
CA LEU A 12 -8.32 -12.98 -9.88
C LEU A 12 -8.06 -14.08 -8.83
N PRO A 13 -6.92 -14.78 -8.88
CA PRO A 13 -6.68 -15.92 -8.00
C PRO A 13 -6.43 -15.49 -6.54
N PRO A 14 -6.37 -16.45 -5.59
CA PRO A 14 -6.23 -16.16 -4.16
C PRO A 14 -5.00 -15.33 -3.78
N GLN A 15 -3.95 -15.33 -4.61
CA GLN A 15 -2.77 -14.49 -4.40
C GLN A 15 -3.16 -13.00 -4.38
N VAL A 16 -3.91 -12.55 -5.38
CA VAL A 16 -4.39 -11.16 -5.45
C VAL A 16 -5.51 -10.92 -4.44
N ASN A 17 -6.46 -11.87 -4.37
CA ASN A 17 -7.60 -11.80 -3.45
C ASN A 17 -7.26 -12.42 -2.07
N SER A 18 -6.14 -11.97 -1.46
CA SER A 18 -5.63 -12.51 -0.20
C SER A 18 -5.87 -11.60 1.00
N GLY A 19 -6.06 -12.15 2.20
CA GLY A 19 -6.35 -11.39 3.42
C GLY A 19 -7.85 -11.23 3.70
N VAL A 20 -8.18 -10.37 4.66
CA VAL A 20 -9.56 -10.10 5.09
C VAL A 20 -10.21 -9.04 4.20
N THR A 21 -9.48 -7.97 3.89
CA THR A 21 -9.94 -6.91 2.99
C THR A 21 -8.80 -6.40 2.10
N GLN A 22 -9.15 -5.98 0.89
CA GLN A 22 -8.26 -5.34 -0.09
C GLN A 22 -8.98 -4.18 -0.75
N TYR A 23 -8.26 -3.10 -1.05
CA TYR A 23 -8.85 -1.91 -1.69
C TYR A 23 -7.78 -1.06 -2.37
N ASN A 24 -8.20 -0.20 -3.29
CA ASN A 24 -7.35 0.81 -3.94
C ASN A 24 -6.12 0.24 -4.65
N ALA A 25 -6.19 -0.96 -5.25
CA ALA A 25 -5.02 -1.55 -5.89
C ALA A 25 -4.46 -0.66 -7.04
N PHE A 26 -3.15 -0.68 -7.22
CA PHE A 26 -2.48 -0.18 -8.41
C PHE A 26 -2.23 -1.32 -9.38
N VAL A 27 -2.52 -1.07 -10.65
CA VAL A 27 -2.23 -1.98 -11.78
C VAL A 27 -1.13 -1.36 -12.61
N ASP A 28 -0.03 -2.08 -12.79
CA ASP A 28 1.04 -1.66 -13.70
C ASP A 28 0.49 -1.52 -15.14
N PRO A 29 0.86 -0.47 -15.91
CA PRO A 29 0.35 -0.27 -17.27
C PRO A 29 0.66 -1.40 -18.25
N ASP A 30 1.76 -2.14 -18.03
CA ASP A 30 2.13 -3.30 -18.82
C ASP A 30 1.58 -4.61 -18.22
N GLU A 31 0.74 -4.53 -17.19
CA GLU A 31 0.13 -5.64 -16.46
C GLU A 31 1.16 -6.63 -15.86
N LYS A 32 2.37 -6.15 -15.54
CA LYS A 32 3.46 -6.98 -15.00
C LYS A 32 3.30 -7.28 -13.51
N TYR A 33 2.70 -6.37 -12.76
CA TYR A 33 2.48 -6.53 -11.32
C TYR A 33 1.29 -5.70 -10.84
N LEU A 34 0.82 -6.05 -9.64
CA LEU A 34 -0.15 -5.30 -8.87
C LEU A 34 0.48 -4.88 -7.53
N ILE A 35 0.14 -3.68 -7.06
CA ILE A 35 0.36 -3.29 -5.66
C ILE A 35 -1.00 -3.28 -4.97
N VAL A 36 -1.18 -4.14 -3.98
CA VAL A 36 -2.45 -4.35 -3.30
C VAL A 36 -2.31 -4.00 -1.82
N PRO A 37 -3.01 -2.98 -1.31
CA PRO A 37 -3.24 -2.80 0.11
C PRO A 37 -4.07 -3.97 0.66
N VAL A 38 -3.57 -4.67 1.69
CA VAL A 38 -4.22 -5.87 2.24
C VAL A 38 -4.20 -5.85 3.76
N ASN A 39 -5.37 -5.93 4.40
CA ASN A 39 -5.48 -6.16 5.84
C ASN A 39 -5.66 -7.67 6.11
N GLY A 40 -5.03 -8.17 7.19
CA GLY A 40 -5.32 -9.49 7.76
C GLY A 40 -4.48 -10.63 7.21
N ARG A 41 -3.32 -10.33 6.62
CA ARG A 41 -2.29 -11.34 6.33
C ARG A 41 -1.41 -11.59 7.55
N LYS A 42 -0.88 -12.82 7.66
CA LYS A 42 -0.05 -13.24 8.80
C LYS A 42 1.32 -12.56 8.86
N ASP A 43 1.83 -12.17 7.69
CA ASP A 43 3.11 -11.49 7.49
C ASP A 43 2.98 -9.95 7.48
N SER A 44 1.84 -9.42 7.92
CA SER A 44 1.62 -7.98 8.06
C SER A 44 2.42 -7.40 9.24
N PHE A 45 2.94 -6.19 9.06
CA PHE A 45 3.52 -5.38 10.13
C PHE A 45 2.46 -4.83 11.09
N GLY A 46 1.25 -4.59 10.60
CA GLY A 46 0.11 -4.07 11.33
C GLY A 46 -0.91 -3.48 10.35
N GLY A 47 -2.12 -3.22 10.84
CA GLY A 47 -3.08 -2.44 10.07
C GLY A 47 -3.36 -2.97 8.66
N THR A 48 -3.07 -2.15 7.64
CA THR A 48 -3.17 -2.57 6.24
C THR A 48 -1.82 -3.12 5.76
N ASP A 49 -0.90 -2.40 5.15
CA ASP A 49 0.24 -2.90 4.35
C ASP A 49 -0.03 -3.11 2.87
N TYR A 50 0.94 -2.66 2.07
CA TYR A 50 1.05 -2.96 0.65
C TYR A 50 1.79 -4.27 0.42
N TYR A 51 1.22 -5.06 -0.49
CA TYR A 51 1.80 -6.27 -1.03
C TYR A 51 1.97 -6.15 -2.53
N LEU A 52 3.06 -6.71 -3.03
CA LEU A 52 3.39 -6.80 -4.43
C LEU A 52 3.05 -8.20 -4.95
N VAL A 53 2.35 -8.27 -6.08
CA VAL A 53 2.00 -9.54 -6.74
C VAL A 53 2.39 -9.43 -8.20
N TYR A 54 3.30 -10.28 -8.67
CA TYR A 54 3.76 -10.27 -10.05
C TYR A 54 2.98 -11.23 -10.91
N ARG A 55 2.86 -10.90 -12.19
CA ARG A 55 2.31 -11.77 -13.22
C ARG A 55 3.45 -12.56 -13.87
N ASN A 56 3.33 -13.88 -13.86
CA ASN A 56 4.27 -14.80 -14.50
C ASN A 56 4.02 -14.88 -16.02
N PRO A 57 5.00 -15.35 -16.82
CA PRO A 57 4.84 -15.52 -18.27
C PRO A 57 3.74 -16.51 -18.69
N ASP A 58 3.35 -17.42 -17.79
CA ASP A 58 2.29 -18.42 -18.00
C ASP A 58 0.90 -17.91 -17.56
N ASP A 59 0.76 -16.61 -17.34
CA ASP A 59 -0.47 -15.93 -16.90
C ASP A 59 -0.93 -16.29 -15.48
N THR A 60 -0.04 -16.85 -14.67
CA THR A 60 -0.27 -17.05 -13.23
C THR A 60 0.24 -15.86 -12.41
N TRP A 61 -0.12 -15.81 -11.13
CA TRP A 61 0.29 -14.74 -10.20
C TRP A 61 1.19 -15.30 -9.10
N THR A 62 2.26 -14.59 -8.74
CA THR A 62 3.16 -14.98 -7.65
C THR A 62 2.47 -14.89 -6.30
N GLU A 63 3.05 -15.50 -5.27
CA GLU A 63 2.61 -15.22 -3.90
C GLU A 63 2.84 -13.74 -3.55
N PRO A 64 1.96 -13.11 -2.74
CA PRO A 64 2.10 -11.71 -2.37
C PRO A 64 3.31 -11.48 -1.48
N VAL A 65 4.14 -10.49 -1.83
CA VAL A 65 5.34 -10.13 -1.09
C VAL A 65 5.08 -8.80 -0.37
N ASN A 66 5.22 -8.79 0.96
CA ASN A 66 5.10 -7.56 1.76
C ASN A 66 6.19 -6.56 1.34
N MET A 67 5.83 -5.29 1.12
CA MET A 67 6.76 -4.26 0.63
C MET A 67 7.78 -3.75 1.68
N GLY A 68 7.82 -4.35 2.86
CA GLY A 68 8.84 -4.11 3.87
C GLY A 68 8.59 -2.87 4.73
N ASN A 69 9.31 -2.78 5.85
CA ASN A 69 9.11 -1.77 6.89
C ASN A 69 9.53 -0.34 6.52
N LYS A 70 10.12 -0.13 5.33
CA LYS A 70 10.37 1.21 4.81
C LYS A 70 9.09 1.84 4.25
N ILE A 71 8.21 1.01 3.70
CA ILE A 71 6.94 1.43 3.11
C ILE A 71 5.81 1.21 4.13
N ASN A 72 5.69 -0.01 4.61
CA ASN A 72 4.65 -0.46 5.53
C ASN A 72 5.00 -0.12 6.97
N THR A 73 3.98 0.22 7.78
CA THR A 73 4.19 0.71 9.15
C THR A 73 3.36 -0.05 10.17
N VAL A 74 3.96 -0.34 11.32
CA VAL A 74 3.30 -1.09 12.41
C VAL A 74 2.06 -0.36 12.96
N SER A 75 2.13 0.97 13.05
CA SER A 75 1.10 1.80 13.67
C SER A 75 0.15 2.47 12.68
N GLY A 76 0.41 2.35 11.38
CA GLY A 76 -0.32 3.05 10.33
C GLY A 76 -1.25 2.14 9.55
N LEU A 77 -1.96 2.77 8.63
CA LEU A 77 -2.73 2.13 7.59
C LEU A 77 -2.29 2.69 6.23
N GLU A 78 -2.24 1.81 5.25
CA GLU A 78 -1.65 2.01 3.94
C GLU A 78 -2.75 1.97 2.87
N PHE A 79 -2.82 3.01 2.05
CA PHE A 79 -3.88 3.17 1.05
C PHE A 79 -3.38 3.75 -0.27
N SER A 80 -4.12 3.54 -1.36
CA SER A 80 -3.97 4.31 -2.60
C SER A 80 -2.51 4.39 -3.13
N PRO A 81 -1.86 3.24 -3.40
CA PRO A 81 -0.59 3.19 -4.09
C PRO A 81 -0.73 3.69 -5.53
N TYR A 82 0.32 4.31 -6.05
CA TYR A 82 0.42 4.71 -7.45
C TYR A 82 1.88 4.80 -7.89
N VAL A 83 2.24 4.15 -8.99
CA VAL A 83 3.56 4.33 -9.62
C VAL A 83 3.43 5.36 -10.75
N SER A 84 4.36 6.29 -10.84
CA SER A 84 4.36 7.33 -11.87
C SER A 84 4.40 6.72 -13.28
N PRO A 85 3.83 7.38 -14.30
CA PRO A 85 3.83 6.87 -15.67
C PRO A 85 5.23 6.61 -16.25
N ASP A 86 6.25 7.35 -15.79
CA ASP A 86 7.66 7.13 -16.18
C ASP A 86 8.37 6.07 -15.32
N GLY A 87 7.64 5.43 -14.40
CA GLY A 87 8.10 4.34 -13.56
C GLY A 87 9.11 4.74 -12.49
N LYS A 88 9.36 6.03 -12.24
CA LYS A 88 10.43 6.51 -11.31
C LYS A 88 10.00 6.71 -9.88
N TYR A 89 8.73 6.98 -9.63
CA TYR A 89 8.24 7.34 -8.31
C TYR A 89 7.10 6.44 -7.89
N PHE A 90 7.15 6.00 -6.64
CA PHE A 90 6.04 5.36 -5.98
C PHE A 90 5.41 6.35 -5.01
N PHE A 91 4.16 6.75 -5.28
CA PHE A 91 3.32 7.58 -4.43
C PHE A 91 2.36 6.69 -3.64
N PHE A 92 2.14 7.01 -2.37
CA PHE A 92 1.27 6.19 -1.53
C PHE A 92 0.75 6.98 -0.33
N MET A 93 -0.42 6.60 0.19
CA MET A 93 -1.00 7.23 1.38
C MET A 93 -0.73 6.40 2.63
N SER A 94 -0.32 7.05 3.71
CA SER A 94 -0.09 6.35 4.98
C SER A 94 -0.57 7.19 6.15
N SER A 95 -1.28 6.55 7.09
CA SER A 95 -1.67 7.14 8.37
C SER A 95 -0.62 6.89 9.47
N ARG A 96 0.66 6.81 9.09
CA ARG A 96 1.76 6.51 10.01
C ARG A 96 1.83 7.50 11.17
N MET A 97 2.20 6.97 12.33
CA MET A 97 2.44 7.72 13.56
C MET A 97 3.79 7.33 14.15
N PRO A 98 4.45 8.21 14.92
CA PRO A 98 5.60 7.83 15.72
C PRO A 98 5.21 6.73 16.72
N GLU A 99 5.93 5.59 16.72
CA GLU A 99 5.63 4.44 17.57
C GLU A 99 5.67 4.73 19.09
N LYS A 100 6.34 5.82 19.50
CA LYS A 100 6.59 6.15 20.92
C LYS A 100 6.24 7.59 21.26
N GLU A 101 5.14 8.09 20.72
CA GLU A 101 4.68 9.41 21.12
C GLU A 101 4.09 9.37 22.53
N LYS A 102 4.77 10.02 23.48
CA LYS A 102 4.25 10.18 24.84
C LYS A 102 3.10 11.16 24.81
N TRP A 103 1.97 10.74 25.34
CA TRP A 103 0.84 11.64 25.56
C TRP A 103 1.21 12.67 26.63
N PRO A 104 0.85 13.94 26.43
CA PRO A 104 1.11 14.99 27.41
C PRO A 104 0.30 14.76 28.69
N GLU A 105 0.83 15.17 29.83
CA GLU A 105 0.12 15.09 31.12
C GLU A 105 -1.09 16.05 31.18
N GLU A 106 -1.01 17.17 30.45
CA GLU A 106 -2.11 18.13 30.30
C GLU A 106 -2.44 18.34 28.82
N LEU A 107 -3.73 18.22 28.48
CA LEU A 107 -4.25 18.48 27.15
C LEU A 107 -4.84 19.90 27.09
N THR A 108 -4.16 20.79 26.38
CA THR A 108 -4.70 22.12 26.05
C THR A 108 -5.20 22.16 24.62
N PHE A 109 -6.12 23.09 24.31
CA PHE A 109 -6.59 23.27 22.94
C PHE A 109 -5.45 23.60 21.97
N SER A 110 -4.53 24.49 22.36
CA SER A 110 -3.36 24.84 21.54
C SER A 110 -2.45 23.63 21.27
N LEU A 111 -2.28 22.74 22.26
CA LEU A 111 -1.51 21.52 22.09
C LEU A 111 -2.19 20.53 21.15
N LEU A 112 -3.52 20.37 21.25
CA LEU A 112 -4.29 19.55 20.31
C LEU A 112 -4.19 20.10 18.88
N GLU A 113 -4.24 21.42 18.71
CA GLU A 113 -4.09 22.07 17.40
C GLU A 113 -2.69 21.85 16.82
N GLU A 114 -1.63 21.96 17.63
CA GLU A 114 -0.26 21.63 17.20
C GLU A 114 -0.14 20.15 16.79
N MET A 115 -0.64 19.24 17.62
CA MET A 115 -0.64 17.80 17.34
C MET A 115 -1.46 17.45 16.08
N TYR A 116 -2.54 18.18 15.80
CA TYR A 116 -3.37 17.97 14.62
C TYR A 116 -2.74 18.52 13.33
N ASN A 117 -1.85 19.51 13.42
CA ASN A 117 -1.24 20.10 12.23
C ASN A 117 0.16 19.55 11.90
N LYS A 118 0.77 18.77 12.80
CA LYS A 118 2.08 18.15 12.55
C LYS A 118 1.99 16.96 11.59
N PRO A 119 3.04 16.70 10.77
CA PRO A 119 3.17 15.45 10.02
C PRO A 119 3.20 14.22 10.93
N GLY A 120 2.68 13.09 10.45
CA GLY A 120 2.72 11.83 11.20
C GLY A 120 1.80 11.79 12.42
N ASN A 121 0.72 12.57 12.43
CA ASN A 121 -0.25 12.59 13.52
C ASN A 121 -1.36 11.52 13.41
N GLY A 122 -1.25 10.59 12.45
CA GLY A 122 -2.25 9.56 12.20
C GLY A 122 -3.33 9.96 11.21
N ASN A 123 -3.37 11.22 10.75
CA ASN A 123 -4.12 11.55 9.54
C ASN A 123 -3.35 11.06 8.31
N SER A 124 -4.09 10.57 7.31
CA SER A 124 -3.47 10.09 6.08
C SER A 124 -2.76 11.23 5.35
N SER A 125 -1.48 11.03 5.05
CA SER A 125 -0.67 11.93 4.21
C SER A 125 -0.21 11.19 2.97
N ILE A 126 0.11 11.94 1.91
CA ILE A 126 0.72 11.39 0.68
C ILE A 126 2.24 11.41 0.85
N TYR A 127 2.87 10.27 0.63
CA TYR A 127 4.31 10.05 0.61
C TYR A 127 4.75 9.67 -0.80
N TRP A 128 6.04 9.83 -1.07
CA TRP A 128 6.64 9.34 -2.29
C TRP A 128 8.08 8.90 -2.06
N VAL A 129 8.52 7.92 -2.84
CA VAL A 129 9.90 7.40 -2.87
C VAL A 129 10.32 7.08 -4.30
N ASP A 130 11.62 6.90 -4.53
CA ASP A 130 12.11 6.26 -5.77
C ASP A 130 11.54 4.83 -5.83
N SER A 131 10.99 4.44 -6.97
CA SER A 131 10.30 3.15 -7.18
C SER A 131 11.22 1.96 -7.44
N LYS A 132 12.55 2.15 -7.59
CA LYS A 132 13.49 1.09 -7.96
C LYS A 132 13.42 -0.12 -7.04
N PHE A 133 13.14 0.10 -5.76
CA PHE A 133 12.99 -0.98 -4.78
C PHE A 133 11.88 -2.00 -5.16
N ILE A 134 10.89 -1.60 -5.96
CA ILE A 134 9.86 -2.52 -6.48
C ILE A 134 10.53 -3.62 -7.30
N SER A 135 11.52 -3.32 -8.14
CA SER A 135 12.24 -4.35 -8.91
C SER A 135 13.12 -5.26 -8.04
N GLU A 136 13.54 -4.77 -6.86
CA GLU A 136 14.36 -5.52 -5.90
C GLU A 136 13.54 -6.50 -5.05
N ILE A 137 12.23 -6.29 -4.95
CA ILE A 137 11.27 -7.14 -4.22
C ILE A 137 10.80 -8.33 -5.06
N ASN A 138 11.26 -8.45 -6.32
CA ASN A 138 10.88 -9.55 -7.18
C ASN A 138 11.44 -10.89 -6.66
N PRO A 139 10.60 -11.89 -6.36
CA PRO A 139 11.08 -13.21 -5.91
C PRO A 139 11.72 -14.05 -7.03
N LEU A 140 11.87 -13.50 -8.24
CA LEU A 140 12.39 -14.16 -9.46
C LEU A 140 13.57 -13.40 -10.08
#